data_AF-A0A7C7TYP0-F1
#
_entry.id   AF-A0A7C7TYP0-F1
#
_cell.length_a   1.000
_cell.length_b   1.000
_cell.length_c   1.000
_cell.angle_alpha   90.00
_cell.angle_beta   90.00
_cell.angle_gamma   90.00
#
_symmetry.space_group_name_H-M   'P 1'
#
loop_
_entity.id
_entity.type
_entity.pdbx_description
1 polymer ?
#
loop_
_entity_poly.entity_id
_entity_poly.type
_entity_poly.pdbx_seq_one_letter_code
_entity_poly.pdbx_strand_id
1 'polypeptide(L)'
;EESEVNTSELRTADEQIVSGRIDLGRCMFCGLCAEACGFTSFFMTNEYDGMSAFSRQDLWMDASRTRLLPNVHQEAVDGELAKRASKERTKREKAAARAAKEESA
;
A
#
# COMPACT_ATOMS: atom_id res chain seq x y z
N GLU A 1 -19.09 4.12 13.58
CA GLU A 1 -19.60 4.48 12.24
C GLU A 1 -18.51 4.23 11.20
N GLU A 2 -18.80 3.43 10.17
CA GLU A 2 -17.93 3.20 9.02
C GLU A 2 -18.30 4.27 7.98
N SER A 3 -17.49 5.32 7.83
CA SER A 3 -17.75 6.40 6.87
C SER A 3 -17.49 5.89 5.45
N GLU A 4 -18.52 5.87 4.59
CA GLU A 4 -18.37 5.55 3.17
C GLU A 4 -17.41 6.55 2.51
N VAL A 5 -16.21 6.09 2.15
CA VAL A 5 -15.22 6.91 1.45
C VAL A 5 -15.61 7.01 -0.02
N ASN A 6 -15.76 8.24 -0.52
CA ASN A 6 -16.13 8.50 -1.90
C ASN A 6 -15.06 7.98 -2.87
N THR A 7 -15.44 7.04 -3.74
CA THR A 7 -14.50 6.35 -4.64
C THR A 7 -13.94 7.21 -5.77
N SER A 8 -14.50 8.40 -6.05
CA SER A 8 -13.98 9.28 -7.10
C SER A 8 -12.69 10.00 -6.70
N GLU A 9 -12.40 10.09 -5.40
CA GLU A 9 -11.18 10.71 -4.86
C GLU A 9 -10.07 9.68 -4.56
N LEU A 10 -10.36 8.38 -4.72
CA LEU A 10 -9.38 7.32 -4.53
C LEU A 10 -8.40 7.31 -5.70
N ARG A 11 -7.23 7.88 -5.47
CA ARG A 11 -6.09 7.79 -6.40
C ARG A 11 -5.43 6.41 -6.32
N THR A 12 -4.72 6.00 -7.37
CA THR A 12 -3.89 4.79 -7.35
C THR A 12 -2.94 4.84 -6.16
N ALA A 13 -2.62 3.68 -5.57
CA ALA A 13 -1.76 3.61 -4.37
C ALA A 13 -0.42 4.33 -4.56
N ASP A 14 0.09 4.34 -5.80
CA ASP A 14 1.27 5.09 -6.23
C ASP A 14 1.12 6.62 -6.00
N GLU A 15 -0.07 7.20 -6.03
CA GLU A 15 -0.29 8.63 -5.79
C GLU A 15 -0.64 8.96 -4.33
N GLN A 16 -1.01 7.97 -3.50
CA GLN A 16 -1.36 8.17 -2.10
C GLN A 16 -0.17 8.10 -1.13
N ILE A 17 0.99 7.60 -1.56
CA ILE A 17 2.23 7.65 -0.76
C ILE A 17 2.86 9.04 -0.95
N VAL A 18 2.32 10.04 -0.25
CA VAL A 18 2.70 11.46 -0.40
C VAL A 18 3.95 11.83 0.42
N SER A 19 4.32 11.04 1.43
CA SER A 19 5.39 11.42 2.39
C SER A 19 6.31 10.28 2.84
N GLY A 20 6.58 9.29 1.99
CA GLY A 20 7.50 8.19 2.30
C GLY A 20 8.95 8.54 2.01
N ARG A 21 9.58 9.39 2.84
CA ARG A 21 11.05 9.55 2.79
C ARG A 21 11.69 8.63 3.82
N ILE A 22 12.63 7.79 3.39
CA ILE A 22 13.45 6.96 4.27
C ILE A 22 14.89 7.50 4.23
N ASP A 23 15.43 7.90 5.38
CA ASP A 23 16.85 8.24 5.51
C ASP A 23 17.65 6.97 5.81
N LEU A 24 18.35 6.43 4.81
CA LEU A 24 19.18 5.22 4.99
C LEU A 24 20.36 5.44 5.94
N GLY A 25 20.81 6.69 6.12
CA GLY A 25 21.84 7.03 7.11
C GLY A 25 21.33 6.97 8.55
N ARG A 26 20.03 6.82 8.76
CA ARG A 26 19.38 6.68 10.08
C ARG A 26 18.59 5.37 10.23
N CYS A 27 18.26 4.72 9.14
CA CYS A 27 17.64 3.40 9.12
C CYS A 27 18.55 2.36 9.78
N MET A 28 17.98 1.56 10.69
CA MET A 28 18.70 0.46 11.37
C MET A 28 18.47 -0.92 10.72
N PHE A 29 17.76 -0.97 9.58
CA PHE A 29 17.47 -2.19 8.82
C PHE A 29 16.83 -3.32 9.64
N CYS A 30 16.01 -2.97 10.65
CA CYS A 30 15.41 -3.93 11.57
C CYS A 30 14.12 -4.59 11.07
N GLY A 31 13.56 -4.14 9.94
CA GLY A 31 12.32 -4.71 9.38
C GLY A 31 11.02 -4.31 10.08
N LEU A 32 11.07 -3.55 11.19
CA LEU A 32 9.87 -3.15 11.94
C LEU A 32 8.83 -2.40 11.10
N CYS A 33 9.27 -1.63 10.10
CA CYS A 33 8.36 -0.93 9.18
C CYS A 33 7.60 -1.89 8.25
N ALA A 34 8.22 -3.00 7.82
CA ALA A 34 7.57 -4.01 6.99
C ALA A 34 6.52 -4.79 7.79
N GLU A 35 6.82 -5.12 9.05
CA GLU A 35 5.89 -5.82 9.93
C GLU A 35 4.74 -4.95 10.42
N ALA A 36 5.01 -3.68 10.74
CA ALA A 36 3.97 -2.74 11.18
C ALA A 36 2.99 -2.36 10.06
N CYS A 37 3.38 -2.57 8.79
CA CYS A 37 2.54 -2.20 7.67
C CYS A 37 1.40 -3.21 7.47
N GLY A 38 0.19 -2.87 7.93
CA GLY A 38 -1.03 -3.68 7.73
C GLY A 38 -1.48 -3.84 6.27
N PHE A 39 -0.85 -3.12 5.35
CA PHE A 39 -1.10 -3.19 3.91
C PHE A 39 0.02 -3.88 3.14
N THR A 40 1.03 -4.41 3.84
CA THR A 40 2.21 -5.04 3.22
C THR A 40 2.76 -4.17 2.08
N SER A 41 2.90 -2.87 2.33
CA SER A 41 3.35 -1.90 1.33
C SER A 41 4.86 -1.70 1.37
N PHE A 42 5.50 -1.99 2.51
CA PHE A 42 6.94 -2.01 2.65
C PHE A 42 7.43 -3.45 2.65
N PHE A 43 8.44 -3.71 1.82
CA PHE A 43 9.15 -4.98 1.79
C PHE A 43 10.64 -4.70 1.97
N MET A 44 11.26 -5.42 2.91
CA MET A 44 12.71 -5.49 2.99
C MET A 44 13.19 -6.50 1.97
N THR A 45 13.99 -6.05 1.01
CA THR A 45 14.55 -6.90 -0.04
C THR A 45 16.00 -7.26 0.27
N ASN A 46 16.61 -8.14 -0.53
CA ASN A 46 18.00 -8.59 -0.33
C ASN A 46 19.00 -7.78 -1.19
N GLU A 47 18.51 -6.79 -1.93
CA GLU A 47 19.34 -5.90 -2.70
C GLU A 47 20.05 -4.94 -1.75
N TYR A 48 21.38 -4.99 -1.70
CA TYR A 48 22.20 -4.00 -0.99
C TYR A 48 22.95 -3.07 -1.96
N ASP A 49 22.98 -3.44 -3.24
CA ASP A 49 23.62 -2.66 -4.28
C ASP A 49 22.80 -1.39 -4.60
N GLY A 50 23.47 -0.25 -4.68
CA GLY A 50 22.82 1.06 -4.85
C GLY A 50 22.29 1.71 -3.56
N MET A 51 22.56 1.12 -2.38
CA MET A 51 22.23 1.72 -1.07
C MET A 51 23.36 2.57 -0.47
N SER A 52 24.58 2.48 -1.00
CA SER A 52 25.70 3.34 -0.63
C SER A 52 25.68 4.63 -1.43
N ALA A 53 26.02 5.75 -0.80
CA ALA A 53 26.20 7.02 -1.49
C ALA A 53 27.32 7.86 -0.87
N PHE A 54 27.78 8.87 -1.62
CA PHE A 54 28.94 9.69 -1.23
C PHE A 54 28.59 10.84 -0.28
N SER A 55 27.32 11.23 -0.19
CA SER A 55 26.84 12.23 0.75
C SER A 55 25.64 11.73 1.58
N ARG A 56 25.38 12.38 2.71
CA ARG A 56 24.23 12.03 3.56
C ARG A 56 22.89 12.29 2.86
N GLN A 57 22.84 13.30 2.01
CA GLN A 57 21.64 13.67 1.26
C GLN A 57 21.30 12.62 0.21
N ASP A 58 22.31 11.96 -0.36
CA ASP A 58 22.13 10.90 -1.37
C ASP A 58 21.62 9.58 -0.75
N LEU A 59 21.71 9.44 0.58
CA LEU A 59 21.12 8.33 1.34
C LEU A 59 19.63 8.52 1.61
N TRP A 60 19.06 9.67 1.23
CA TRP A 60 17.62 9.89 1.32
C TRP A 60 16.92 9.18 0.15
N MET A 61 16.04 8.28 0.53
CA MET A 61 15.15 7.58 -0.38
C MET A 61 13.82 8.34 -0.36
N ASP A 62 13.60 9.20 -1.33
CA ASP A 62 12.29 9.83 -1.55
C ASP A 62 11.30 8.81 -2.11
N ALA A 63 10.01 9.14 -2.05
CA ALA A 63 8.91 8.25 -2.39
C ALA A 63 9.02 7.65 -3.82
N SER A 64 9.63 8.37 -4.76
CA SER A 64 9.89 7.88 -6.12
C SER A 64 10.95 6.77 -6.18
N ARG A 65 11.96 6.82 -5.30
CA ARG A 65 13.08 5.87 -5.26
C ARG A 65 12.75 4.63 -4.42
N THR A 66 11.86 4.74 -3.43
CA THR A 66 11.37 3.59 -2.65
C THR A 66 10.32 2.75 -3.39
N ARG A 67 9.80 3.21 -4.53
CA ARG A 67 8.85 2.47 -5.39
C ARG A 67 9.56 1.46 -6.28
N LEU A 68 10.29 0.57 -5.65
CA LEU A 68 10.77 -0.65 -6.28
C LEU A 68 9.85 -1.75 -5.78
N LEU A 69 8.79 -2.08 -6.54
CA LEU A 69 8.31 -3.45 -6.49
C LEU A 69 9.32 -4.24 -7.32
N PRO A 70 10.12 -5.13 -6.71
CA PRO A 70 10.81 -6.12 -7.51
C PRO A 70 9.72 -6.85 -8.31
N ASN A 71 9.90 -6.99 -9.64
CA ASN A 71 8.93 -7.66 -10.52
C ASN A 71 8.43 -9.02 -9.99
N VAL A 72 9.17 -9.65 -9.08
CA VAL A 72 8.83 -10.90 -8.40
C VAL A 72 7.64 -10.83 -7.42
N HIS A 73 7.16 -9.65 -7.00
CA HIS A 73 6.03 -9.54 -6.05
C HIS A 73 4.84 -8.71 -6.55
N GLN A 74 4.92 -8.17 -7.76
CA GLN A 74 3.85 -7.34 -8.32
C GLN A 74 2.55 -8.13 -8.50
N GLU A 75 2.61 -9.35 -9.05
CA GLU A 75 1.43 -10.23 -9.17
C GLU A 75 0.78 -10.58 -7.82
N ALA A 76 1.58 -10.77 -6.77
CA ALA A 76 1.06 -11.13 -5.45
C ALA A 76 0.31 -9.95 -4.80
N VAL A 77 0.86 -8.75 -4.93
CA VAL A 77 0.25 -7.50 -4.44
C VAL A 77 -1.03 -7.18 -5.23
N ASP A 78 -0.97 -7.27 -6.56
CA ASP A 78 -2.12 -7.06 -7.44
C ASP A 78 -3.23 -8.07 -7.15
N GLY A 79 -2.88 -9.33 -6.90
CA GLY A 79 -3.82 -10.38 -6.51
C GLY A 79 -4.51 -10.12 -5.17
N GLU A 80 -3.77 -9.66 -4.16
CA GLU A 80 -4.33 -9.32 -2.84
C GLU A 80 -5.25 -8.09 -2.91
N LEU A 81 -4.88 -7.08 -3.69
CA LEU A 81 -5.71 -5.89 -3.95
C LEU A 81 -7.00 -6.26 -4.69
N ALA A 82 -6.93 -7.11 -5.72
CA ALA A 82 -8.09 -7.59 -6.45
C ALA A 82 -9.07 -8.38 -5.55
N LYS A 83 -8.54 -9.22 -4.64
CA LYS A 83 -9.34 -9.92 -3.64
C LYS A 83 -10.05 -8.95 -2.68
N ARG A 84 -9.36 -7.92 -2.19
CA ARG A 84 -9.97 -6.91 -1.31
C ARG A 84 -11.04 -6.12 -2.03
N ALA A 85 -10.80 -5.70 -3.27
CA ALA A 85 -11.78 -4.98 -4.09
C ALA A 85 -13.04 -5.81 -4.37
N SER A 86 -12.89 -7.10 -4.66
CA SER A 86 -14.04 -7.99 -4.89
C SER A 86 -14.82 -8.29 -3.59
N LYS A 87 -14.12 -8.45 -2.46
CA LYS A 87 -14.76 -8.61 -1.14
C LYS A 87 -15.57 -7.38 -0.75
N GLU A 88 -15.05 -6.19 -1.01
CA GLU A 88 -15.75 -4.93 -0.74
C GLU A 88 -16.96 -4.73 -1.65
N ARG A 89 -16.85 -5.03 -2.95
CA ARG A 89 -17.98 -5.03 -3.89
C ARG A 89 -19.10 -5.97 -3.45
N THR A 90 -18.76 -7.21 -3.11
CA THR A 90 -19.75 -8.19 -2.66
C THR A 90 -20.37 -7.84 -1.30
N LYS A 91 -19.63 -7.18 -0.39
CA LYS A 91 -20.19 -6.62 0.86
C LYS A 91 -21.26 -5.57 0.53
N ARG A 92 -20.97 -4.64 -0.38
CA ARG A 92 -21.89 -3.57 -0.81
C ARG A 92 -23.13 -4.11 -1.52
N GLU A 93 -22.97 -5.03 -2.45
CA GLU A 93 -24.10 -5.68 -3.14
C GLU A 93 -25.03 -6.41 -2.17
N LYS A 94 -24.47 -7.13 -1.19
CA LYS A 94 -25.26 -7.79 -0.14
C LYS A 94 -25.96 -6.79 0.79
N ALA A 95 -25.32 -5.67 1.11
CA ALA A 95 -25.94 -4.61 1.90
C ALA A 95 -27.12 -3.98 1.15
N ALA A 96 -26.92 -3.61 -0.13
CA ALA A 96 -27.98 -3.06 -0.98
C ALA A 96 -29.15 -4.04 -1.17
N ALA A 97 -28.88 -5.34 -1.37
CA ALA A 97 -29.92 -6.35 -1.50
C ALA A 97 -30.70 -6.61 -0.20
N ARG A 98 -30.08 -6.40 0.98
CA ARG A 98 -30.78 -6.46 2.28
C ARG A 98 -31.69 -5.25 2.47
N ALA A 99 -31.20 -4.04 2.20
CA ALA A 99 -31.98 -2.81 2.29
C ALA A 99 -33.22 -2.84 1.37
N ALA A 100 -33.06 -3.29 0.11
CA ALA A 100 -34.17 -3.40 -0.82
C ALA A 100 -35.24 -4.44 -0.41
N LYS A 101 -34.85 -5.48 0.35
CA LYS A 101 -35.79 -6.47 0.90
C LYS A 101 -36.55 -5.96 2.12
N GLU A 102 -35.95 -5.09 2.93
CA GLU A 102 -36.62 -4.42 4.05
C GLU A 102 -37.59 -3.32 3.58
N GLU A 103 -37.30 -2.63 2.47
CA GLU A 103 -38.22 -1.65 1.87
C GLU A 103 -39.42 -2.27 1.13
N SER A 104 -39.33 -3.55 0.75
CA SER A 104 -40.40 -4.27 0.05
C SER A 104 -41.23 -5.20 0.95
N ALA A 105 -40.96 -5.19 2.27
CA ALA A 105 -41.70 -5.90 3.31
C ALA A 105 -42.56 -4.92 4.14
#